data_AF-A0A9X8VKD1-F1
#
_entry.id   AF-A0A9X8VKD1-F1
#
_cell.length_a   1.000
_cell.length_b   1.000
_cell.length_c   1.000
_cell.angle_alpha   90.00
_cell.angle_beta   90.00
_cell.angle_gamma   90.00
#
_symmetry.space_group_name_H-M   'P 1'
#
loop_
_entity.id
_entity.type
_entity.pdbx_description
1 polymer ?
#
loop_
_entity_poly.entity_id
_entity_poly.type
_entity_poly.pdbx_seq_one_letter_code
_entity_poly.pdbx_strand_id
1 'polypeptide(L)'
;SYCMQTASFIAEKAKYVARTKVNTLLINGFAKIAIPVPYPNDLEKSLAEQARIVDILDKFDALTNSISEGFPREIALRQKQYEYYRDLLL
;
A
#
# COMPACT_ATOMS: atom_id res chain seq x y z
N SER A 1 2.68 -5.61 -2.34
CA SER A 1 2.65 -6.47 -1.14
C SER A 1 2.31 -5.60 0.07
N TYR A 2 1.14 -5.84 0.67
CA TYR A 2 0.55 -4.98 1.70
C TYR A 2 1.37 -4.92 3.00
N CYS A 3 2.03 -6.02 3.41
CA CYS A 3 2.81 -6.05 4.65
C CYS A 3 4.00 -5.06 4.63
N MET A 4 4.49 -4.71 3.44
CA MET A 4 5.65 -3.83 3.25
C MET A 4 5.33 -2.36 3.51
N GLN A 5 4.04 -2.01 3.55
CA GLN A 5 3.55 -0.66 3.83
C GLN A 5 3.33 -0.42 5.33
N THR A 6 3.41 -1.48 6.16
CA THR A 6 3.16 -1.39 7.60
C THR A 6 4.33 -0.73 8.34
N ALA A 7 4.02 0.03 9.40
CA ALA A 7 5.02 0.70 10.23
C ALA A 7 6.03 -0.26 10.87
N SER A 8 5.58 -1.46 11.25
CA SER A 8 6.45 -2.52 11.80
C SER A 8 7.54 -2.92 10.81
N PHE A 9 7.16 -3.19 9.56
CA PHE A 9 8.09 -3.54 8.49
C PHE A 9 9.06 -2.40 8.19
N ILE A 10 8.57 -1.15 8.16
CA ILE A 10 9.43 0.02 7.92
C ILE A 10 10.46 0.18 9.05
N ALA A 11 10.04 -0.01 10.30
CA ALA A 11 10.92 0.05 11.46
C ALA A 11 11.97 -1.07 11.46
N GLU A 12 11.59 -2.28 11.06
CA GLU A 12 12.51 -3.41 10.95
C GLU A 12 13.49 -3.24 9.79
N LYS A 13 12.98 -2.83 8.62
CA LYS A 13 13.78 -2.47 7.46
C LYS A 13 14.83 -1.43 7.81
N ALA A 14 14.47 -0.39 8.57
CA ALA A 14 15.37 0.70 8.94
C ALA A 14 16.61 0.23 9.72
N LYS A 15 16.54 -0.91 10.43
CA LYS A 15 17.70 -1.50 11.15
C LYS A 15 18.76 -2.05 10.20
N TYR A 16 18.36 -2.47 9.00
CA TYR A 16 19.23 -3.12 8.02
C TYR A 16 19.58 -2.22 6.82
N VAL A 17 19.13 -0.96 6.84
CA VAL A 17 19.51 0.06 5.84
C VAL A 17 20.90 0.60 6.17
N ALA A 18 21.83 0.49 5.21
CA ALA A 18 23.10 1.20 5.28
C ALA A 18 22.86 2.69 5.00
N ARG A 19 23.15 3.54 5.99
CA ARG A 19 23.06 4.99 5.86
C ARG A 19 24.33 5.54 5.21
N THR A 20 24.32 5.59 3.88
CA THR A 20 25.31 6.34 3.08
C THR A 20 24.62 7.54 2.42
N LYS A 21 25.25 8.19 1.43
CA LYS A 21 24.61 9.27 0.65
C LYS A 21 23.28 8.83 0.02
N VAL A 22 23.15 7.55 -0.32
CA VAL A 22 21.90 6.92 -0.75
C VAL A 22 21.63 5.73 0.16
N ASN A 23 20.48 5.74 0.83
CA ASN A 23 20.06 4.63 1.68
C ASN A 23 19.99 3.35 0.85
N THR A 24 20.85 2.38 1.17
CA THR A 24 20.96 1.12 0.42
C THR A 24 20.63 -0.05 1.32
N LEU A 25 19.78 -0.96 0.84
CA LEU A 25 19.47 -2.22 1.51
C LEU A 25 20.39 -3.31 0.95
N LEU A 26 21.20 -3.91 1.81
CA LEU A 26 22.00 -5.07 1.45
C LEU A 26 21.10 -6.31 1.38
N ILE A 27 21.35 -7.21 0.42
CA ILE A 27 20.63 -8.50 0.28
C ILE A 27 20.63 -9.29 1.59
N ASN A 28 21.77 -9.30 2.29
CA ASN A 28 21.93 -9.97 3.59
C ASN A 28 21.08 -9.34 4.70
N GLY A 29 20.75 -8.06 4.58
CA GLY A 29 19.85 -7.35 5.49
C GLY A 29 18.38 -7.66 5.18
N PHE A 30 18.03 -7.74 3.89
CA PHE A 30 16.68 -8.05 3.45
C PHE A 30 16.24 -9.47 3.88
N ALA A 31 17.13 -10.46 3.77
CA ALA A 31 16.84 -11.85 4.17
C ALA A 31 16.56 -12.02 5.68
N LYS A 32 16.94 -11.05 6.51
CA LYS A 32 16.74 -11.08 7.97
C LYS A 32 15.42 -10.45 8.41
N ILE A 33 14.70 -9.77 7.51
CA ILE A 33 13.46 -9.11 7.85
C ILE A 33 12.36 -10.17 8.00
N ALA A 34 11.79 -10.27 9.20
CA ALA A 34 10.72 -11.20 9.48
C ALA A 34 9.38 -10.65 8.93
N ILE A 35 8.63 -11.50 8.25
CA ILE A 35 7.28 -11.16 7.78
C ILE A 35 6.28 -12.00 8.59
N PRO A 36 5.25 -11.37 9.19
CA PRO A 36 4.22 -12.11 9.89
C PRO A 36 3.38 -12.92 8.90
N VAL A 37 3.32 -14.24 9.09
CA VAL A 37 2.49 -15.16 8.32
C VAL A 37 1.38 -15.68 9.23
N PRO A 38 0.10 -15.57 8.85
CA PRO A 38 -1.00 -16.10 9.64
C PRO A 38 -0.95 -17.63 9.64
N TYR A 39 -1.32 -18.27 10.76
CA TYR A 39 -1.40 -19.74 10.90
C TYR A 39 -0.16 -20.50 10.40
N PRO A 40 1.02 -20.35 11.03
CA PRO A 40 2.24 -21.02 10.59
C PRO A 40 2.18 -22.55 10.65
N ASN A 41 1.26 -23.11 11.45
CA ASN A 41 1.12 -24.55 11.65
C ASN A 41 0.22 -25.23 10.60
N ASP A 42 -0.69 -24.48 9.96
CA ASP A 42 -1.70 -24.98 9.02
C ASP A 42 -1.61 -24.24 7.68
N LEU A 43 -0.99 -24.86 6.67
CA LEU A 43 -0.73 -24.21 5.37
C LEU A 43 -2.03 -23.81 4.63
N GLU A 44 -3.03 -24.70 4.60
CA GLU A 44 -4.28 -24.44 3.89
C GLU A 44 -5.05 -23.27 4.48
N LYS A 45 -5.12 -23.19 5.82
CA LYS A 45 -5.77 -22.07 6.52
C LYS A 45 -4.98 -20.78 6.34
N SER A 46 -3.65 -20.85 6.36
CA SER A 46 -2.80 -19.69 6.11
C SER A 46 -3.08 -19.08 4.74
N LEU A 47 -3.13 -19.90 3.68
CA LEU A 47 -3.40 -19.42 2.33
C LEU A 47 -4.81 -18.86 2.18
N ALA A 48 -5.81 -19.53 2.77
CA ALA A 48 -7.20 -19.05 2.73
C ALA A 48 -7.35 -17.68 3.41
N GLU A 49 -6.75 -17.50 4.58
CA GLU A 49 -6.82 -16.23 5.31
C GLU A 49 -5.99 -15.13 4.62
N GLN A 50 -4.83 -15.47 4.06
CA GLN A 50 -4.08 -14.52 3.23
C GLN A 50 -4.90 -14.04 2.02
N ALA A 51 -5.56 -14.96 1.31
CA ALA A 51 -6.40 -14.61 0.17
C ALA A 51 -7.57 -13.71 0.59
N ARG A 52 -8.22 -14.02 1.71
CA ARG A 52 -9.28 -13.18 2.29
C ARG A 52 -8.78 -11.78 2.64
N ILE A 53 -7.62 -11.68 3.30
CA ILE A 53 -7.03 -10.39 3.67
C ILE A 53 -6.68 -9.58 2.42
N VAL A 54 -6.07 -10.21 1.42
CA VAL A 54 -5.70 -9.57 0.16
C VAL A 54 -6.94 -9.05 -0.57
N ASP A 55 -8.02 -9.85 -0.69
CA ASP A 55 -9.26 -9.41 -1.36
C ASP A 55 -9.87 -8.16 -0.70
N ILE A 56 -9.82 -8.07 0.63
CA ILE A 56 -10.30 -6.89 1.36
C ILE A 56 -9.40 -5.68 1.07
N LEU A 57 -8.07 -5.86 1.12
CA LEU A 57 -7.12 -4.77 0.90
C LEU A 57 -7.12 -4.29 -0.55
N ASP A 58 -7.27 -5.20 -1.52
CA ASP A 58 -7.40 -4.88 -2.94
C ASP A 58 -8.63 -4.00 -3.20
N LYS A 59 -9.76 -4.27 -2.53
CA LYS A 59 -10.97 -3.43 -2.63
C LYS A 59 -10.71 -2.01 -2.13
N PHE A 60 -10.00 -1.83 -1.02
CA PHE A 60 -9.65 -0.51 -0.50
C PHE A 60 -8.62 0.20 -1.37
N ASP A 61 -7.62 -0.52 -1.88
CA ASP A 61 -6.61 0.03 -2.77
C ASP A 61 -7.23 0.50 -4.09
N ALA A 62 -8.13 -0.29 -4.67
CA ALA A 62 -8.89 0.09 -5.85
C ALA A 62 -9.71 1.37 -5.61
N LEU A 63 -10.41 1.50 -4.49
CA LEU A 63 -11.20 2.71 -4.20
C LEU A 63 -10.35 3.96 -3.98
N THR A 64 -9.18 3.83 -3.36
CA THR A 64 -8.35 4.97 -2.95
C THR A 64 -7.33 5.40 -4.00
N ASN A 65 -6.72 4.44 -4.69
CA ASN A 65 -5.59 4.67 -5.59
C ASN A 65 -5.94 4.46 -7.06
N SER A 66 -7.11 3.89 -7.41
CA SER A 66 -7.50 3.76 -8.81
C SER A 66 -7.73 5.13 -9.43
N ILE A 67 -6.95 5.44 -10.46
CA ILE A 67 -7.10 6.66 -11.27
C ILE A 67 -8.36 6.59 -12.14
N SER A 68 -8.85 5.38 -12.44
CA SER A 68 -10.00 5.16 -13.33
C SER A 68 -11.34 5.13 -12.59
N GLU A 69 -11.36 4.63 -11.36
CA GLU A 69 -12.61 4.36 -10.62
C GLU A 69 -12.59 4.84 -9.18
N GLY A 70 -11.45 5.32 -8.69
CA GLY A 70 -11.29 5.75 -7.31
C GLY A 70 -11.50 7.25 -7.08
N PHE A 71 -11.27 7.66 -5.83
CA PHE A 71 -11.39 9.05 -5.39
C PHE A 71 -10.62 10.09 -6.24
N PRO A 72 -9.41 9.82 -6.76
CA PRO A 72 -8.69 10.80 -7.59
C PRO A 72 -9.51 11.25 -8.81
N ARG A 73 -10.29 10.33 -9.41
CA ARG A 73 -11.15 10.66 -10.55
C ARG A 73 -12.33 11.53 -10.14
N GLU A 74 -12.97 11.21 -9.03
CA GLU A 74 -14.10 11.99 -8.53
C GLU A 74 -13.65 13.43 -8.19
N ILE A 75 -12.49 13.57 -7.54
CA ILE A 75 -11.91 14.88 -7.21
C ILE A 75 -11.63 15.68 -8.48
N ALA A 76 -11.02 15.06 -9.50
CA ALA A 76 -10.74 15.73 -10.77
C ALA A 76 -12.02 16.18 -11.50
N LEU A 77 -13.08 15.36 -11.45
CA LEU A 77 -14.39 15.73 -12.02
C LEU A 77 -15.02 16.90 -11.26
N ARG A 78 -14.99 16.89 -9.93
CA ARG A 78 -15.51 18.00 -9.11
C ARG A 78 -14.72 19.30 -9.30
N GLN A 79 -13.39 19.21 -9.49
CA GLN A 79 -12.56 20.38 -9.82
C GLN A 79 -12.97 20.99 -11.16
N LYS A 80 -13.13 20.18 -12.21
CA LYS A 80 -13.62 20.65 -13.52
C LYS A 80 -15.01 21.28 -13.43
N GLN A 81 -15.91 20.65 -12.67
CA GLN A 81 -17.25 21.18 -12.45
C GLN A 81 -17.21 22.53 -11.72
N TYR A 82 -16.35 22.67 -10.71
CA TYR A 82 -16.16 23.93 -9.99
C TYR A 82 -15.61 25.04 -10.90
N GLU A 83 -14.60 24.73 -11.73
CA GLU A 83 -14.04 25.68 -12.70
C GLU A 83 -15.10 26.18 -13.69
N TYR A 84 -15.91 25.26 -14.23
CA TYR A 84 -17.00 25.61 -15.14
C TYR A 84 -18.03 26.56 -14.50
N TYR A 85 -18.46 26.29 -13.26
CA TYR A 85 -19.42 27.17 -12.58
C TYR A 85 -18.81 28.48 -12.09
N ARG A 86 -17.52 28.48 -11.71
CA ARG A 86 -16.77 29.69 -11.38
C ARG A 86 -16.72 30.63 -12.59
N ASP A 87 -16.43 30.10 -13.78
CA ASP A 87 -16.29 30.89 -15.00
C ASP A 87 -17.64 31.31 -15.60
N LEU A 88 -18.75 30.68 -15.20
CA LEU A 88 -20.12 31.05 -15.61
C LEU A 88 -20.69 32.21 -14.76
N LEU A 89 -20.22 32.37 -13.53
CA LEU A 89 -20.70 33.36 -12.56
C LEU A 89 -19.85 34.65 -12.51
N LEU A 90 -18.75 34.68 -13.26
CA LEU A 90 -17.81 35.81 -13.39
C LEU A 90 -17.74 36.26 -14.85
#